data_AF-M6R9Q8-F1
#
_entry.id   AF-M6R9Q8-F1
#
_cell.length_a   1.000
_cell.length_b   1.000
_cell.length_c   1.000
_cell.angle_alpha   90.00
_cell.angle_beta   90.00
_cell.angle_gamma   90.00
#
_symmetry.space_group_name_H-M   'P 1'
#
loop_
_entity.id
_entity.type
_entity.pdbx_description
1 polymer ?
#
loop_
_entity_poly.entity_id
_entity_poly.type
_entity_poly.pdbx_seq_one_letter_code
_entity_poly.pdbx_strand_id
1 'polypeptide(L)' 'MKDKIFEPFFTTKKQGEGIGLGLDICKKIIEKMGGKIEFESVPGRTKFSVWLKSASTENIF' A
#
# COMPACT_ATOMS: atom_id res chain seq x y z
N MET A 1 15.78 -1.60 -1.95
CA MET A 1 14.69 -2.17 -2.77
C MET A 1 13.36 -2.20 -2.01
N LYS A 2 13.35 -2.46 -0.70
CA LYS A 2 12.10 -2.55 0.08
C LYS A 2 11.26 -1.27 0.04
N ASP A 3 11.87 -0.09 0.11
CA ASP A 3 11.10 1.16 0.13
C ASP A 3 10.66 1.61 -1.28
N LYS A 4 11.37 1.16 -2.33
CA LYS A 4 11.13 1.59 -3.71
C LYS A 4 9.80 1.10 -4.29
N ILE A 5 9.24 0.00 -3.78
CA ILE A 5 8.01 -0.57 -4.33
C ILE A 5 6.78 0.33 -4.14
N PHE A 6 6.88 1.28 -3.21
CA PHE A 6 5.86 2.29 -2.95
C PHE A 6 6.15 3.63 -3.63
N GLU A 7 7.29 3.76 -4.35
CA GLU A 7 7.57 4.95 -5.14
C GLU A 7 6.65 4.98 -6.37
N PRO A 8 6.14 6.16 -6.76
CA PRO A 8 5.34 6.28 -7.96
C PRO A 8 6.16 5.86 -9.18
N PHE A 9 5.51 5.17 -10.11
CA PHE A 9 6.08 4.66 -11.35
C PHE A 9 7.10 3.51 -11.20
N PHE A 10 7.33 3.02 -9.98
CA PHE A 10 8.15 1.83 -9.80
C PHE A 10 7.42 0.58 -10.32
N THR A 11 8.03 -0.08 -11.30
CA THR A 11 7.50 -1.33 -11.87
C THR A 11 8.62 -2.16 -12.50
N THR A 12 8.49 -3.48 -12.43
CA THR A 12 9.33 -4.43 -13.19
C THR A 12 8.64 -4.93 -14.46
N LYS A 13 7.40 -4.51 -14.70
CA LYS A 13 6.64 -4.88 -15.90
C LYS A 13 7.19 -4.18 -17.14
N LYS A 14 6.93 -4.74 -18.30
CA LYS A 14 7.32 -4.11 -19.57
C LYS A 14 6.46 -2.86 -19.82
N GLN A 15 6.95 -1.99 -20.70
CA GLN A 15 6.22 -0.82 -21.14
C GLN A 15 4.84 -1.23 -21.70
N GLY A 16 3.79 -0.55 -21.24
CA GLY A 16 2.40 -0.83 -21.64
C GLY A 16 1.65 -1.84 -20.75
N GLU A 17 2.29 -2.58 -19.86
CA GLU A 17 1.65 -3.61 -19.00
C GLU A 17 1.23 -3.08 -17.61
N GLY A 18 1.34 -1.77 -17.41
CA GLY A 18 1.01 -1.06 -16.18
C GLY A 18 2.11 -0.08 -15.79
N ILE A 19 1.70 1.07 -15.23
CA ILE A 19 2.57 2.22 -15.00
C ILE A 19 3.14 2.30 -13.58
N GLY A 20 3.02 1.25 -12.75
CA GLY A 20 3.66 1.22 -11.43
C GLY A 20 3.10 2.19 -10.39
N LEU A 21 1.79 2.48 -10.41
CA LEU A 21 1.16 3.41 -9.45
C LEU A 21 0.38 2.73 -8.31
N GLY A 22 0.07 1.44 -8.42
CA GLY A 22 -0.87 0.79 -7.50
C GLY A 22 -0.45 0.87 -6.03
N LEU A 23 0.80 0.51 -5.72
CA LEU A 23 1.29 0.52 -4.34
C LEU A 23 1.48 1.94 -3.78
N ASP A 24 1.93 2.90 -4.59
CA ASP A 24 1.99 4.32 -4.22
C ASP A 24 0.60 4.85 -3.82
N ILE A 25 -0.42 4.57 -4.64
CA ILE A 25 -1.81 4.96 -4.37
C ILE A 25 -2.32 4.29 -3.08
N CYS A 26 -2.09 2.98 -2.90
CA CYS A 26 -2.48 2.28 -1.68
C CYS A 26 -1.86 2.92 -0.43
N LYS A 27 -0.55 3.17 -0.45
CA LYS A 27 0.16 3.79 0.67
C LYS A 27 -0.42 5.16 1.01
N LYS A 28 -0.61 6.03 -0.01
CA LYS A 28 -1.20 7.37 0.17
C LYS A 28 -2.61 7.32 0.77
N ILE A 29 -3.47 6.42 0.28
CA ILE A 29 -4.83 6.27 0.81
C ILE A 29 -4.79 5.81 2.27
N ILE A 30 -4.01 4.78 2.58
CA ILE A 30 -3.91 4.21 3.92
C ILE A 30 -3.35 5.23 4.90
N GLU A 31 -2.28 5.95 4.53
CA GLU A 31 -1.70 7.02 5.34
C GLU A 31 -2.68 8.19 5.55
N LYS A 32 -3.45 8.57 4.52
CA LYS A 32 -4.51 9.59 4.63
C LYS A 32 -5.61 9.17 5.60
N MET A 33 -5.90 7.89 5.72
CA MET A 33 -6.81 7.33 6.72
C MET A 33 -6.19 7.22 8.13
N GLY A 34 -4.95 7.70 8.31
CA GLY A 34 -4.21 7.57 9.56
C GLY A 34 -3.83 6.12 9.88
N GLY A 35 -3.81 5.26 8.86
CA GLY A 35 -3.38 3.87 8.95
C GLY A 35 -1.92 3.69 8.61
N LYS A 36 -1.51 2.42 8.50
CA LYS A 36 -0.18 2.02 8.04
C LYS A 36 -0.23 0.79 7.15
N ILE A 37 0.73 0.66 6.25
CA ILE A 37 0.96 -0.50 5.39
C ILE A 37 2.39 -0.98 5.54
N GLU A 38 2.57 -2.28 5.72
CA GLU A 38 3.87 -2.95 5.78
C GLU A 38 3.84 -4.19 4.90
N PHE A 39 5.02 -4.69 4.53
CA PHE A 39 5.12 -5.92 3.75
C PHE A 39 6.35 -6.74 4.12
N GLU A 40 6.20 -8.04 3.90
CA GLU A 40 7.25 -9.04 4.03
C GLU A 40 7.26 -9.89 2.77
N SER A 41 8.43 -10.15 2.21
CA SER A 41 8.55 -10.92 0.97
C SER A 41 9.77 -11.83 1.03
N VAL A 42 9.55 -13.07 0.62
CA VAL A 42 10.55 -14.07 0.27
C VAL A 42 10.17 -14.65 -1.10
N PRO A 43 11.10 -15.24 -1.86
CA PRO A 43 10.77 -15.87 -3.15
C PRO A 43 9.58 -16.84 -3.01
N GLY A 44 8.58 -16.69 -3.88
CA GLY A 44 7.35 -17.50 -3.86
C GLY A 44 6.30 -17.12 -2.81
N ARG A 45 6.59 -16.16 -1.91
CA ARG A 45 5.64 -15.71 -0.88
C ARG A 45 5.79 -14.25 -0.52
N THR A 46 4.74 -13.47 -0.74
CA THR A 46 4.66 -12.07 -0.33
C THR A 46 3.41 -11.82 0.49
N LYS A 47 3.54 -11.09 1.60
CA LYS A 47 2.43 -10.68 2.45
C LYS A 47 2.46 -9.17 2.64
N PHE A 48 1.29 -8.54 2.45
CA PHE A 48 1.04 -7.16 2.85
C PHE A 48 0.14 -7.16 4.07
N SER A 49 0.42 -6.28 5.02
CA SER A 49 -0.39 -6.07 6.22
C SER A 49 -0.82 -4.61 6.27
N VAL A 50 -2.10 -4.36 6.51
CA VAL A 50 -2.69 -3.02 6.56
C VAL A 50 -3.40 -2.86 7.89
N TRP A 51 -3.18 -1.72 8.53
CA TRP A 51 -3.86 -1.32 9.76
C TRP A 51 -4.56 -0.01 9.49
N LEU A 52 -5.83 0.06 9.85
CA LEU A 52 -6.64 1.26 9.82
C LEU A 52 -7.09 1.57 11.24
N LYS A 53 -7.41 2.84 11.51
CA LYS A 53 -8.11 3.18 12.73
C LYS A 53 -9.47 2.47 12.73
N SER A 54 -9.83 1.87 13.86
CA SER A 54 -11.20 1.41 14.05
C SER A 54 -12.13 2.60 13.85
N ALA A 55 -13.25 2.39 13.17
CA ALA A 55 -14.28 3.42 13.15
C ALA A 55 -14.71 3.65 14.61
N SER A 56 -14.46 4.83 15.14
CA SER A 56 -15.13 5.27 16.36
C SER A 56 -16.61 5.36 16.01
N THR A 57 -17.44 4.57 16.70
CA THR A 57 -18.86 4.87 16.78
C THR A 57 -18.98 6.14 17.60
N GLU A 58 -18.73 7.29 16.98
CA GLU A 58 -19.22 8.54 17.53
C GLU A 58 -20.74 8.41 17.48
N ASN A 59 -21.32 8.21 18.66
CA ASN A 59 -22.74 8.19 18.88
C ASN A 59 -23.33 9.43 18.20
N ILE A 60 -24.11 9.19 17.16
CA ILE A 60 -25.08 10.15 16.66
C ILE A 60 -26.20 10.17 17.71
N PHE A 61 -26.00 10.91 18.79
CA PHE A 61 -27.06 11.39 19.68
C PHE A 61 -27.12 12.91 19.56
#